data_AF-A0A2C5ZGH2-F1
#
_entry.id   AF-A0A2C5ZGH2-F1
#
_cell.length_a   1.000
_cell.length_b   1.000
_cell.length_c   1.000
_cell.angle_alpha   90.00
_cell.angle_beta   90.00
_cell.angle_gamma   90.00
#
_symmetry.space_group_name_H-M   'P 1'
#
loop_
_entity.id
_entity.type
_entity.pdbx_description
1 polymer ?
#
loop_
_entity_poly.entity_id
_entity_poly.type
_entity_poly.pdbx_seq_one_letter_code
_entity_poly.pdbx_strand_id
1 'polypeptide(L)'
;MAPSAKRPPNPSDQQQPDNGARFGGESPLLSNDDLGNLIRFDDESRQSYLDEEALLELCDAARAGLVDGGALAEPLAKRLTDFLAAVVADEAYGIATVAFPVLMHARLDKLVADVSTPDMLDAAQPRRDGSTGRRLQRFWRARFRREYFDIDQMRYADLSRAGRLRHVVFDEHQLWRAIACPVLAGGPDSLQFEAGE
;
A
#
# COMPACT_ATOMS: atom_id res chain seq x y z
N MET A 1 8.60 -41.90 69.83
CA MET A 1 8.22 -42.91 68.81
C MET A 1 7.77 -42.18 67.56
N ALA A 2 8.22 -42.67 66.40
CA ALA A 2 8.25 -42.05 65.07
C ALA A 2 6.86 -41.97 64.36
N PRO A 3 6.73 -41.56 63.07
CA PRO A 3 7.66 -40.82 62.18
C PRO A 3 7.01 -39.66 61.35
N SER A 4 7.88 -38.77 60.87
CA SER A 4 8.05 -38.33 59.46
C SER A 4 6.85 -38.05 58.55
N ALA A 5 6.74 -36.80 58.09
CA ALA A 5 6.48 -36.49 56.67
C ALA A 5 7.07 -35.12 56.30
N LYS A 6 8.27 -35.14 55.69
CA LYS A 6 8.86 -34.01 54.97
C LYS A 6 7.98 -33.68 53.75
N ARG A 7 7.47 -32.45 53.66
CA ARG A 7 6.82 -31.93 52.45
C ARG A 7 7.85 -31.11 51.64
N PRO A 8 7.96 -31.31 50.31
CA PRO A 8 9.01 -30.68 49.49
C PRO A 8 8.79 -29.16 49.30
N PRO A 9 9.86 -28.42 48.95
CA PRO A 9 9.78 -26.98 48.70
C PRO A 9 8.94 -26.67 47.46
N ASN A 10 8.08 -25.66 47.59
CA ASN A 10 7.21 -25.16 46.53
C ASN A 10 8.05 -24.29 45.56
N PRO A 11 8.08 -24.60 44.25
CA PRO A 11 8.75 -23.74 43.27
C PRO A 11 7.84 -22.56 42.95
N SER A 12 8.02 -21.45 43.67
CA SER A 12 7.43 -20.15 43.32
C SER A 12 8.39 -19.28 42.51
N ASP A 13 9.31 -19.90 41.76
CA ASP A 13 9.94 -19.27 40.60
C ASP A 13 9.07 -19.57 39.37
N GLN A 14 7.99 -18.79 39.23
CA GLN A 14 7.34 -18.59 37.93
C GLN A 14 7.52 -17.13 37.55
N GLN A 15 8.69 -16.88 36.97
CA GLN A 15 8.81 -16.29 35.65
C GLN A 15 7.79 -15.18 35.37
N GLN A 16 8.19 -13.94 35.73
CA GLN A 16 7.76 -12.79 34.95
C GLN A 16 8.13 -13.07 33.48
N PRO A 17 7.19 -12.99 32.52
CA PRO A 17 7.60 -12.77 31.15
C PRO A 17 8.19 -11.35 31.10
N ASP A 18 9.52 -11.34 31.12
CA ASP A 18 10.37 -10.35 30.51
C ASP A 18 9.79 -10.00 29.13
N ASN A 19 8.94 -8.98 29.07
CA ASN A 19 8.54 -8.31 27.83
C ASN A 19 9.71 -7.43 27.37
N GLY A 20 10.88 -8.06 27.21
CA GLY A 20 11.97 -7.59 26.40
C GLY A 20 11.52 -7.69 24.96
N ALA A 21 10.92 -6.61 24.45
CA ALA A 21 10.90 -6.33 23.01
C ALA A 21 12.35 -6.12 22.55
N ARG A 22 13.08 -7.22 22.44
CA ARG A 22 14.37 -7.33 21.78
C ARG A 22 14.08 -7.57 20.30
N PHE A 23 13.68 -6.52 19.59
CA PHE A 23 13.79 -6.52 18.13
C PHE A 23 15.03 -5.72 17.78
N GLY A 24 16.14 -6.46 17.68
CA GLY A 24 17.40 -5.92 17.19
C GLY A 24 17.34 -5.77 15.67
N GLY A 25 17.59 -4.55 15.19
CA GLY A 25 18.38 -4.30 13.98
C GLY A 25 17.83 -4.72 12.62
N GLU A 26 16.55 -5.04 12.47
CA GLU A 26 15.98 -5.27 11.14
C GLU A 26 15.67 -3.92 10.50
N SER A 27 16.60 -3.44 9.66
CA SER A 27 16.37 -2.29 8.79
C SER A 27 15.17 -2.56 7.89
N PRO A 28 14.32 -1.55 7.62
CA PRO A 28 13.21 -1.69 6.68
C PRO A 28 13.67 -2.30 5.35
N LEU A 29 12.99 -3.34 4.85
CA LEU A 29 13.31 -3.94 3.55
C LEU A 29 12.97 -3.01 2.39
N LEU A 30 12.10 -2.02 2.62
CA LEU A 30 11.98 -0.82 1.79
C LEU A 30 13.21 0.10 1.84
N SER A 31 14.38 -0.34 2.33
CA SER A 31 15.66 0.38 2.18
C SER A 31 16.56 -0.23 1.10
N ASN A 32 16.06 -1.19 0.31
CA ASN A 32 16.81 -1.80 -0.78
C ASN A 32 16.90 -0.89 -2.01
N ASP A 33 18.08 -0.87 -2.64
CA ASP A 33 18.43 0.02 -3.76
C ASP A 33 17.55 -0.17 -5.03
N ASP A 34 16.87 -1.31 -5.16
CA ASP A 34 16.07 -1.67 -6.36
C ASP A 34 14.72 -0.95 -6.49
N LEU A 35 14.27 -0.21 -5.46
CA LEU A 35 13.00 0.55 -5.48
C LEU A 35 13.14 1.95 -6.12
N GLY A 36 14.35 2.33 -6.52
CA GLY A 36 14.63 3.56 -7.25
C GLY A 36 14.18 4.81 -6.49
N ASN A 37 13.44 5.71 -7.16
CA ASN A 37 12.98 6.97 -6.57
C ASN A 37 11.81 6.87 -5.57
N LEU A 38 11.42 5.66 -5.14
CA LEU A 38 10.37 5.49 -4.11
C LEU A 38 10.88 5.74 -2.70
N ILE A 39 12.20 5.67 -2.50
CA ILE A 39 12.83 5.83 -1.21
C ILE A 39 13.65 7.11 -1.25
N ARG A 40 13.41 8.01 -0.31
CA ARG A 40 14.25 9.16 -0.05
C ARG A 40 15.01 8.94 1.24
N PHE A 41 16.21 9.50 1.29
CA PHE A 41 17.00 9.55 2.49
C PHE A 41 16.90 10.96 3.08
N ASP A 42 16.57 11.06 4.35
CA ASP A 42 16.64 12.32 5.08
C ASP A 42 17.96 12.40 5.85
N ASP A 43 18.79 13.39 5.50
CA ASP A 43 20.09 13.61 6.12
C ASP A 43 19.97 14.01 7.60
N GLU A 44 18.85 14.65 7.99
CA GLU A 44 18.63 15.13 9.36
C GLU A 44 18.25 13.98 10.31
N SER A 45 17.26 13.18 9.94
CA SER A 45 16.85 12.01 10.73
C SER A 45 17.74 10.78 10.51
N ARG A 46 18.58 10.79 9.46
CA ARG A 46 19.37 9.63 8.99
C ARG A 46 18.50 8.40 8.73
N GLN A 47 17.27 8.62 8.28
CA GLN A 47 16.30 7.58 8.01
C GLN A 47 15.87 7.62 6.54
N SER A 48 15.65 6.43 5.99
CA SER A 48 14.96 6.26 4.73
C SER A 48 13.45 6.41 4.95
N TYR A 49 12.78 7.15 4.08
CA TYR A 49 11.33 7.32 4.08
C TYR A 49 10.78 7.17 2.67
N LEU A 50 9.49 6.85 2.57
CA LEU A 50 8.82 6.73 1.29
C LEU A 50 8.56 8.10 0.68
N ASP A 51 8.96 8.28 -0.57
CA ASP A 51 8.57 9.43 -1.38
C ASP A 51 7.09 9.33 -1.72
N GLU A 52 6.26 10.05 -0.95
CA GLU A 52 4.80 10.00 -1.08
C GLU A 52 4.31 10.37 -2.49
N GLU A 53 4.97 11.31 -3.15
CA GLU A 53 4.61 11.76 -4.50
C GLU A 53 4.97 10.71 -5.55
N ALA A 54 6.20 10.16 -5.49
CA ALA A 54 6.60 9.09 -6.40
C ALA A 54 5.77 7.81 -6.19
N LEU A 55 5.36 7.54 -4.95
CA LEU A 55 4.49 6.41 -4.62
C LEU A 55 3.07 6.63 -5.16
N LEU A 56 2.52 7.84 -5.01
CA LEU A 56 1.23 8.20 -5.58
C LEU A 56 1.25 8.07 -7.11
N GLU A 57 2.28 8.59 -7.79
CA GLU A 57 2.46 8.45 -9.25
C GLU A 57 2.55 6.97 -9.69
N LEU A 58 3.31 6.15 -8.96
CA LEU A 58 3.38 4.70 -9.23
C LEU A 58 2.00 4.06 -9.12
N CYS A 59 1.25 4.39 -8.06
CA CYS A 59 -0.07 3.83 -7.81
C CYS A 59 -1.08 4.27 -8.88
N ASP A 60 -1.11 5.56 -9.22
CA ASP A 60 -2.01 6.10 -10.25
C ASP A 60 -1.68 5.53 -11.63
N ALA A 61 -0.39 5.43 -12.01
CA ALA A 61 0.04 4.80 -13.27
C ALA A 61 -0.35 3.32 -13.33
N ALA A 62 -0.17 2.58 -12.23
CA ALA A 62 -0.56 1.18 -12.17
C ALA A 62 -2.09 1.00 -12.26
N ARG A 63 -2.86 1.82 -11.53
CA ARG A 63 -4.32 1.78 -11.60
C ARG A 63 -4.84 2.11 -13.00
N ALA A 64 -4.27 3.12 -13.67
CA ALA A 64 -4.62 3.46 -15.04
C ALA A 64 -4.34 2.29 -15.99
N GLY A 65 -3.16 1.67 -15.90
CA GLY A 65 -2.81 0.53 -16.74
C GLY A 65 -3.65 -0.74 -16.47
N LEU A 66 -4.17 -0.92 -15.25
CA LEU A 66 -5.11 -2.01 -14.95
C LEU A 66 -6.48 -1.78 -15.59
N VAL A 67 -6.95 -0.52 -15.66
CA VAL A 67 -8.24 -0.15 -16.27
C VAL A 67 -8.23 -0.31 -17.80
N ASP A 68 -7.11 0.00 -18.46
CA ASP A 68 -7.00 0.08 -19.93
C ASP A 68 -6.81 -1.26 -20.67
N GLY A 69 -7.09 -2.41 -20.04
CA GLY A 69 -6.97 -3.73 -20.68
C GLY A 69 -6.09 -4.75 -19.95
N GLY A 70 -5.88 -4.55 -18.63
CA GLY A 70 -5.41 -5.61 -17.73
C GLY A 70 -3.90 -5.89 -17.70
N ALA A 71 -3.12 -5.31 -18.61
CA ALA A 71 -1.67 -5.56 -18.67
C ALA A 71 -0.86 -4.29 -18.37
N LEU A 72 -0.21 -4.28 -17.20
CA LEU A 72 0.81 -3.28 -16.86
C LEU A 72 2.03 -3.46 -17.78
N ALA A 73 2.59 -2.34 -18.26
CA ALA A 73 3.88 -2.35 -18.94
C ALA A 73 4.95 -3.04 -18.07
N GLU A 74 5.77 -3.94 -18.65
CA GLU A 74 6.69 -4.79 -17.88
C GLU A 74 7.54 -4.06 -16.83
N PRO A 75 8.17 -2.89 -17.11
CA PRO A 75 8.96 -2.18 -16.12
C PRO A 75 8.14 -1.72 -14.92
N LEU A 76 6.93 -1.23 -15.17
CA LEU A 76 5.99 -0.78 -14.13
C LEU A 76 5.47 -1.98 -13.33
N ALA A 77 5.17 -3.07 -14.02
CA ALA A 77 4.67 -4.31 -13.45
C ALA A 77 5.70 -4.94 -12.49
N LYS A 78 6.97 -5.00 -12.89
CA LYS A 78 8.08 -5.48 -12.05
C LYS A 78 8.25 -4.59 -10.83
N ARG A 79 8.36 -3.28 -11.05
CA ARG A 79 8.54 -2.31 -9.97
C ARG A 79 7.44 -2.37 -8.92
N LEU A 80 6.17 -2.47 -9.35
CA LEU A 80 5.05 -2.63 -8.44
C LEU A 80 5.09 -3.96 -7.68
N THR A 81 5.44 -5.05 -8.35
CA THR A 81 5.52 -6.38 -7.73
C THR A 81 6.61 -6.40 -6.65
N ASP A 82 7.79 -5.87 -6.96
CA ASP A 82 8.93 -5.79 -6.05
C ASP A 82 8.57 -4.92 -4.83
N PHE A 83 7.91 -3.77 -5.04
CA PHE A 83 7.41 -2.91 -3.98
C PHE A 83 6.40 -3.62 -3.07
N LEU A 84 5.33 -4.20 -3.62
CA LEU A 84 4.30 -4.86 -2.81
C LEU A 84 4.85 -6.07 -2.05
N ALA A 85 5.81 -6.81 -2.63
CA ALA A 85 6.49 -7.91 -1.97
C ALA A 85 7.31 -7.42 -0.76
N ALA A 86 8.06 -6.31 -0.91
CA ALA A 86 8.82 -5.71 0.18
C ALA A 86 7.90 -5.22 1.32
N VAL A 87 6.79 -4.56 0.99
CA VAL A 87 5.80 -4.14 2.01
C VAL A 87 5.19 -5.34 2.73
N VAL A 88 4.87 -6.44 2.03
CA VAL A 88 4.37 -7.67 2.68
C VAL A 88 5.39 -8.24 3.65
N ALA A 89 6.67 -8.25 3.26
CA ALA A 89 7.74 -8.75 4.11
C ALA A 89 7.86 -7.87 5.36
N ASP A 90 7.96 -6.55 5.20
CA ASP A 90 8.04 -5.60 6.31
C ASP A 90 6.87 -5.74 7.29
N GLU A 91 5.63 -5.77 6.79
CA GLU A 91 4.45 -5.95 7.66
C GLU A 91 4.46 -7.32 8.37
N ALA A 92 5.00 -8.37 7.73
CA ALA A 92 5.15 -9.69 8.35
C ALA A 92 6.22 -9.71 9.46
N TYR A 93 7.27 -8.88 9.34
CA TYR A 93 8.26 -8.64 10.39
C TYR A 93 7.79 -7.62 11.44
N GLY A 94 6.60 -7.04 11.27
CA GLY A 94 6.08 -6.00 12.16
C GLY A 94 6.72 -4.63 11.94
N ILE A 95 7.45 -4.45 10.84
CA ILE A 95 8.03 -3.17 10.43
C ILE A 95 6.95 -2.36 9.73
N ALA A 96 6.52 -1.28 10.38
CA ALA A 96 5.39 -0.46 9.94
C ALA A 96 5.79 0.57 8.86
N THR A 97 6.40 0.13 7.76
CA THR A 97 7.00 1.01 6.74
C THR A 97 6.01 1.91 6.03
N VAL A 98 4.84 1.40 5.66
CA VAL A 98 3.77 2.21 5.08
C VAL A 98 2.93 2.79 6.21
N ALA A 99 3.09 4.07 6.53
CA ALA A 99 2.24 4.75 7.52
C ALA A 99 0.81 4.98 6.98
N PHE A 100 -0.15 5.19 7.88
CA PHE A 100 -1.54 5.41 7.49
C PHE A 100 -1.73 6.63 6.56
N PRO A 101 -1.10 7.81 6.83
CA PRO A 101 -1.20 8.96 5.92
C PRO A 101 -0.69 8.64 4.52
N VAL A 102 0.43 7.91 4.42
CA VAL A 102 1.02 7.46 3.14
C VAL A 102 0.06 6.53 2.39
N LEU A 103 -0.51 5.54 3.09
CA LEU A 103 -1.49 4.62 2.52
C LEU A 103 -2.74 5.36 2.00
N MET A 104 -3.22 6.34 2.76
CA MET A 104 -4.37 7.16 2.40
C MET A 104 -4.07 8.04 1.18
N HIS A 105 -2.93 8.73 1.20
CA HIS A 105 -2.46 9.65 0.16
C HIS A 105 -2.23 8.92 -1.17
N ALA A 106 -1.42 7.86 -1.17
CA ALA A 106 -1.07 7.08 -2.36
C ALA A 106 -2.19 6.15 -2.86
N ARG A 107 -3.33 6.07 -2.15
CA ARG A 107 -4.47 5.20 -2.50
C ARG A 107 -4.07 3.72 -2.66
N LEU A 108 -3.12 3.29 -1.82
CA LEU A 108 -2.49 2.00 -1.96
C LEU A 108 -3.45 0.84 -1.65
N ASP A 109 -4.38 1.02 -0.71
CA ASP A 109 -5.51 0.11 -0.44
C ASP A 109 -6.34 -0.20 -1.71
N LYS A 110 -6.56 0.81 -2.55
CA LYS A 110 -7.35 0.67 -3.77
C LYS A 110 -6.56 -0.08 -4.83
N LEU A 111 -5.28 0.26 -5.02
CA LEU A 111 -4.40 -0.50 -5.92
C LEU A 111 -4.32 -1.97 -5.48
N VAL A 112 -4.12 -2.21 -4.19
CA VAL A 112 -4.09 -3.56 -3.61
C VAL A 112 -5.40 -4.30 -3.82
N ALA A 113 -6.55 -3.63 -3.72
CA ALA A 113 -7.83 -4.23 -4.05
C ALA A 113 -7.92 -4.63 -5.53
N ASP A 114 -7.52 -3.73 -6.44
CA ASP A 114 -7.58 -3.97 -7.88
C ASP A 114 -6.71 -5.16 -8.30
N VAL A 115 -5.45 -5.22 -7.85
CA VAL A 115 -4.55 -6.36 -8.14
C VAL A 115 -4.94 -7.66 -7.43
N SER A 116 -5.82 -7.60 -6.43
CA SER A 116 -6.36 -8.78 -5.75
C SER A 116 -7.58 -9.38 -6.46
N THR A 117 -8.17 -8.66 -7.42
CA THR A 117 -9.32 -9.17 -8.18
C THR A 117 -8.87 -10.19 -9.23
N PRO A 118 -9.54 -11.35 -9.33
CA PRO A 118 -9.13 -12.41 -10.23
C PRO A 118 -9.38 -12.10 -11.72
N ASP A 119 -10.32 -11.19 -12.04
CA ASP A 119 -10.78 -10.92 -13.42
C ASP A 119 -9.92 -9.89 -14.18
N MET A 120 -9.04 -9.15 -13.51
CA MET A 120 -8.10 -8.22 -14.15
C MET A 120 -6.83 -8.90 -14.69
N LEU A 121 -6.67 -10.20 -14.43
CA LEU A 121 -5.50 -11.00 -14.81
C LEU A 121 -5.87 -11.93 -15.96
N ASP A 122 -5.71 -11.42 -17.18
CA ASP A 122 -6.02 -12.14 -18.40
C ASP A 122 -5.18 -13.43 -18.52
N ALA A 123 -5.77 -14.44 -19.16
CA ALA A 123 -5.45 -15.88 -19.09
C ALA A 123 -4.07 -16.33 -19.64
N ALA A 124 -3.19 -15.39 -19.99
CA ALA A 124 -1.92 -15.65 -20.68
C ALA A 124 -0.67 -15.52 -19.78
N GLN A 125 -0.79 -15.01 -18.55
CA GLN A 125 0.34 -14.89 -17.62
C GLN A 125 0.20 -15.82 -16.42
N PRO A 126 1.30 -16.50 -16.00
CA PRO A 126 1.27 -17.41 -14.87
C PRO A 126 0.78 -16.65 -13.66
N ARG A 127 -0.31 -17.15 -13.07
CA ARG A 127 -1.05 -16.57 -11.94
C ARG A 127 -0.14 -15.77 -11.03
N ARG A 128 -0.11 -14.45 -11.20
CA ARG A 128 0.48 -13.58 -10.20
C ARG A 128 -0.32 -13.81 -8.94
N ASP A 129 0.42 -14.11 -7.88
CA ASP A 129 -0.14 -14.66 -6.68
C ASP A 129 -0.99 -13.57 -6.00
N GLY A 130 -2.31 -13.57 -6.24
CA GLY A 130 -3.26 -12.66 -5.57
C GLY A 130 -3.27 -12.82 -4.04
N SER A 131 -2.42 -13.68 -3.51
CA SER A 131 -2.06 -13.82 -2.10
C SER A 131 -1.44 -12.53 -1.53
N THR A 132 -0.58 -11.81 -2.28
CA THR A 132 0.13 -10.62 -1.80
C THR A 132 -0.84 -9.51 -1.40
N GLY A 133 -1.77 -9.14 -2.29
CA GLY A 133 -2.72 -8.08 -2.00
C GLY A 133 -3.68 -8.44 -0.87
N ARG A 134 -4.18 -9.68 -0.83
CA ARG A 134 -5.01 -10.16 0.29
C ARG A 134 -4.27 -10.18 1.63
N ARG A 135 -2.96 -10.46 1.63
CA ARG A 135 -2.13 -10.41 2.85
C ARG A 135 -1.98 -8.97 3.34
N LEU A 136 -1.68 -8.02 2.47
CA LEU A 136 -1.61 -6.60 2.83
C LEU A 136 -2.93 -6.09 3.41
N GLN A 137 -4.06 -6.41 2.77
CA GLN A 137 -5.37 -6.03 3.30
C GLN A 137 -5.59 -6.57 4.72
N ARG A 138 -5.15 -7.80 5.01
CA ARG A 138 -5.25 -8.38 6.36
C ARG A 138 -4.36 -7.65 7.35
N PHE A 139 -3.10 -7.37 7.00
CA PHE A 139 -2.18 -6.62 7.85
C PHE A 139 -2.72 -5.23 8.18
N TRP A 140 -3.15 -4.48 7.16
CA TRP A 140 -3.66 -3.12 7.36
C TRP A 140 -4.98 -3.07 8.12
N ARG A 141 -5.90 -4.01 7.88
CA ARG A 141 -7.11 -4.14 8.72
C ARG A 141 -6.79 -4.42 10.17
N ALA A 142 -5.80 -5.26 10.45
CA ALA A 142 -5.37 -5.55 11.82
C ALA A 142 -4.67 -4.36 12.48
N ARG A 143 -3.86 -3.63 11.72
CA ARG A 143 -3.01 -2.54 12.21
C ARG A 143 -3.79 -1.24 12.41
N PHE A 144 -4.52 -0.78 11.40
CA PHE A 144 -5.21 0.52 11.42
C PHE A 144 -6.68 0.41 11.87
N ARG A 145 -7.25 -0.80 11.86
CA ARG A 145 -8.60 -1.09 12.38
C ARG A 145 -9.64 -0.14 11.79
N ARG A 146 -10.32 0.64 12.62
CA ARG A 146 -11.40 1.56 12.23
C ARG A 146 -10.93 2.55 11.17
N GLU A 147 -9.73 3.10 11.31
CA GLU A 147 -9.19 4.06 10.35
C GLU A 147 -9.12 3.46 8.95
N TYR A 148 -8.78 2.16 8.82
CA TYR A 148 -8.76 1.46 7.53
C TYR A 148 -10.14 1.40 6.86
N PHE A 149 -11.20 1.20 7.64
CA PHE A 149 -12.57 1.13 7.12
C PHE A 149 -13.13 2.51 6.78
N ASP A 150 -12.68 3.54 7.50
CA ASP A 150 -13.11 4.93 7.30
C ASP A 150 -12.24 5.68 6.26
N ILE A 151 -11.24 5.03 5.64
CA ILE A 151 -10.30 5.65 4.68
C ILE A 151 -11.01 6.50 3.62
N ASP A 152 -12.05 5.95 2.98
CA ASP A 152 -12.73 6.65 1.89
C ASP A 152 -13.48 7.88 2.38
N GLN A 153 -14.05 7.81 3.59
CA GLN A 153 -14.69 8.95 4.22
C GLN A 153 -13.65 10.04 4.57
N MET A 154 -12.48 9.63 5.08
CA MET A 154 -11.37 10.55 5.38
C MET A 154 -10.85 11.23 4.12
N ARG A 155 -10.64 10.48 3.03
CA ARG A 155 -10.27 11.05 1.72
C ARG A 155 -11.28 12.06 1.22
N TYR A 156 -12.57 11.74 1.34
CA TYR A 156 -13.63 12.64 0.92
C TYR A 156 -13.62 13.95 1.73
N ALA A 157 -13.41 13.85 3.04
CA ALA A 157 -13.25 15.03 3.89
C ALA A 157 -12.03 15.87 3.47
N ASP A 158 -10.89 15.23 3.15
CA ASP A 158 -9.69 15.93 2.70
C ASP A 158 -9.85 16.59 1.32
N LEU A 159 -10.60 15.98 0.41
CA LEU A 159 -10.93 16.58 -0.89
C LEU A 159 -11.66 17.93 -0.72
N SER A 160 -12.58 18.01 0.25
CA SER A 160 -13.30 19.25 0.54
C SER A 160 -12.39 20.37 1.06
N ARG A 161 -11.24 20.02 1.67
CA ARG A 161 -10.27 20.95 2.24
C ARG A 161 -9.17 21.36 1.25
N ALA A 162 -8.69 20.42 0.43
CA ALA A 162 -7.64 20.66 -0.57
C ALA A 162 -8.19 21.19 -1.90
N GLY A 163 -9.48 20.99 -2.18
CA GLY A 163 -10.24 21.69 -3.21
C GLY A 163 -9.86 21.40 -4.67
N ARG A 164 -8.94 20.47 -4.96
CA ARG A 164 -8.50 20.20 -6.33
C ARG A 164 -8.37 18.71 -6.61
N LEU A 165 -9.12 18.26 -7.60
CA LEU A 165 -8.83 17.01 -8.29
C LEU A 165 -7.48 17.19 -9.01
N ARG A 166 -6.51 16.30 -8.77
CA ARG A 166 -5.25 16.29 -9.52
C ARG A 166 -5.54 15.97 -10.98
N HIS A 167 -4.75 16.53 -11.88
CA HIS A 167 -4.90 16.34 -13.33
C HIS A 167 -6.26 16.78 -13.87
N VAL A 168 -6.95 17.71 -13.20
CA VAL A 168 -8.12 18.40 -13.75
C VAL A 168 -7.80 19.88 -13.80
N VAL A 169 -7.88 20.46 -14.99
CA VAL A 169 -7.82 21.90 -15.21
C VAL A 169 -9.21 22.39 -15.58
N PHE A 170 -9.55 23.60 -15.15
CA PHE A 170 -10.74 24.27 -15.65
C PHE A 170 -10.34 25.05 -16.89
N ASP A 171 -11.10 24.90 -17.97
CA ASP A 171 -10.92 25.73 -19.15
C ASP A 171 -11.48 27.15 -18.94
N GLU A 172 -11.36 28.00 -19.96
CA GLU A 172 -11.85 29.39 -19.93
C GLU A 172 -13.36 29.49 -19.67
N HIS A 173 -14.11 28.40 -19.86
CA HIS A 173 -15.54 28.30 -19.64
C HIS A 173 -15.90 27.64 -18.30
N GLN A 174 -14.93 27.42 -17.40
CA GLN A 174 -15.11 26.71 -16.13
C GLN A 174 -15.58 25.26 -16.31
N LEU A 175 -15.36 24.66 -17.48
CA LEU A 175 -15.59 23.23 -17.69
C LEU A 175 -14.34 22.47 -17.23
N TRP A 176 -14.57 21.38 -16.51
CA TRP A 176 -13.49 20.50 -16.08
C TRP A 176 -12.92 19.78 -17.30
N ARG A 177 -11.60 19.79 -17.44
CA ARG A 177 -10.84 19.07 -18.45
C ARG A 177 -9.76 18.25 -17.76
N ALA A 178 -9.72 16.95 -18.03
CA ALA A 178 -8.60 16.13 -17.60
C ALA A 178 -7.32 16.61 -18.32
N ILE A 179 -6.24 16.83 -17.57
CA ILE A 179 -4.90 16.95 -18.16
C ILE A 179 -4.65 15.61 -18.81
N ALA A 180 -4.61 15.59 -20.14
CA ALA A 180 -4.37 14.37 -20.88
C ALA A 180 -3.06 13.75 -20.37
N CYS A 181 -3.16 12.60 -19.67
CA CYS A 181 -2.11 11.61 -19.75
C CYS A 181 -1.92 11.36 -21.24
N PRO A 182 -0.70 11.45 -21.79
CA PRO A 182 -0.48 11.27 -23.22
C PRO A 182 -1.20 9.99 -23.64
N VAL A 183 -2.26 10.18 -24.42
CA VAL A 183 -3.01 9.09 -25.03
C VAL A 183 -1.95 8.19 -25.65
N LEU A 184 -1.91 6.92 -25.24
CA LEU A 184 -1.18 5.90 -25.97
C LEU A 184 -1.65 6.02 -27.42
N ALA A 185 -0.81 6.61 -28.27
CA ALA A 185 -1.15 6.96 -29.63
C ALA A 185 -1.61 5.70 -30.35
N GLY A 186 -2.93 5.55 -30.56
CA GLY A 186 -3.50 4.35 -31.17
C GLY A 186 -4.98 4.08 -30.90
N GLY A 187 -5.64 4.75 -29.95
CA GLY A 187 -7.09 4.58 -29.71
C GLY A 187 -7.96 5.42 -30.67
N PRO A 188 -9.09 4.89 -31.20
CA PRO A 188 -9.95 5.63 -32.11
C PRO A 188 -10.58 6.83 -31.40
N ASP A 189 -10.22 8.03 -31.88
CA ASP A 189 -10.97 9.27 -31.66
C ASP A 189 -12.44 9.01 -31.96
N SER A 190 -13.30 9.24 -30.96
CA SER A 190 -14.77 9.48 -31.02
C SER A 190 -15.55 8.60 -30.03
N LEU A 191 -15.44 8.89 -28.73
CA LEU A 191 -16.50 8.52 -27.78
C LEU A 191 -17.25 9.80 -27.43
N GLN A 192 -18.27 10.12 -28.23
CA GLN A 192 -19.29 11.09 -27.85
C GLN A 192 -20.20 10.40 -26.84
N PHE A 193 -20.23 10.91 -25.60
CA PHE A 193 -21.19 10.48 -24.60
C PHE A 193 -22.48 11.29 -24.81
N GLU A 194 -23.56 10.59 -25.12
CA GLU A 194 -24.91 11.15 -25.15
C GLU A 194 -25.45 11.17 -23.71
N ALA A 195 -25.96 12.32 -23.26
CA ALA A 195 -26.61 12.41 -21.95
C ALA A 195 -27.97 11.71 -22.05
N GLY A 196 -28.20 10.69 -21.20
CA GLY A 196 -29.49 10.01 -21.12
C GLY A 196 -30.60 10.96 -20.63
N GLU A 197 -31.74 10.93 -21.32
CA GLU A 197 -32.99 11.60 -20.92
C GLU A 197 -33.58 11.07 -19.61
#